data_AF-A0A1F3LDC8-F1
#
_entry.id   AF-A0A1F3LDC8-F1
#
_cell.length_a   1.000
_cell.length_b   1.000
_cell.length_c   1.000
_cell.angle_alpha   90.00
_cell.angle_beta   90.00
_cell.angle_gamma   90.00
#
_symmetry.space_group_name_H-M   'P 1'
#
loop_
_entity.id
_entity.type
_entity.pdbx_description
1 polymer ?
#
loop_
_entity_poly.entity_id
_entity_poly.type
_entity_poly.pdbx_seq_one_letter_code
_entity_poly.pdbx_strand_id
1 'polypeptide(L)' 'MDVGFRADNIMENKLLIEIKSVKHLEKVHHKTVLTYLKLSGIKLAILVNFNVHLIKEGLHRKIMGELL' A
#
# COMPACT_ATOMS: atom_id res chain seq x y z
N MET A 1 13.87 -4.54 -18.36
CA MET A 1 12.72 -5.14 -17.66
C MET A 1 12.92 -4.87 -16.18
N ASP A 2 12.40 -3.73 -15.71
CA ASP A 2 12.51 -3.22 -14.35
C ASP A 2 11.83 -4.14 -13.34
N VAL A 3 12.63 -4.89 -12.57
CA VAL A 3 12.16 -5.90 -11.60
C VAL A 3 11.64 -5.29 -10.30
N GLY A 4 11.52 -3.96 -10.20
CA GLY A 4 11.37 -3.28 -8.91
C GLY A 4 9.95 -2.89 -8.49
N PHE A 5 8.96 -2.90 -9.39
CA PHE A 5 7.69 -2.24 -9.11
C PHE A 5 6.49 -3.00 -9.68
N ARG A 6 5.89 -3.85 -8.86
CA ARG A 6 4.54 -4.37 -9.09
C ARG A 6 3.71 -4.05 -7.85
N ALA A 7 3.22 -2.82 -7.77
CA ALA A 7 2.04 -2.56 -6.96
C ALA A 7 0.86 -3.31 -7.59
N ASP A 8 -0.03 -3.87 -6.77
CA ASP A 8 -1.17 -4.63 -7.28
C ASP A 8 -2.06 -3.77 -8.20
N ASN A 9 -2.22 -2.48 -7.87
CA ASN A 9 -2.87 -1.52 -8.74
C ASN A 9 -2.39 -0.08 -8.46
N ILE A 10 -2.13 0.68 -9.52
CA ILE A 10 -1.95 2.14 -9.46
C ILE A 10 -3.08 2.78 -10.27
N MET A 11 -3.94 3.54 -9.60
CA MET A 11 -5.04 4.24 -10.24
C MET A 11 -4.66 5.69 -10.52
N GLU A 12 -4.73 6.08 -11.80
CA GLU A 12 -4.48 7.44 -12.30
C GLU A 12 -3.18 8.10 -11.81
N ASN A 13 -2.14 7.32 -11.47
CA ASN A 13 -0.92 7.81 -10.83
C ASN A 13 -1.16 8.64 -9.54
N LYS A 14 -2.30 8.45 -8.87
CA LYS A 14 -2.71 9.20 -7.67
C LYS A 14 -2.87 8.30 -6.45
N LEU A 15 -3.19 7.03 -6.66
CA LEU A 15 -3.47 6.09 -5.60
C LEU A 15 -2.83 4.74 -5.89
N LEU A 16 -2.04 4.26 -4.92
CA LEU A 16 -1.48 2.92 -4.90
C LEU A 16 -2.35 2.00 -4.04
N ILE A 17 -2.64 0.80 -4.53
CA ILE A 17 -3.31 -0.25 -3.75
C ILE A 17 -2.37 -1.45 -3.65
N GLU A 18 -2.21 -1.94 -2.42
CA GLU A 18 -1.43 -3.13 -2.09
C GLU A 18 -2.33 -4.10 -1.30
N ILE A 19 -2.37 -5.36 -1.71
CA ILE A 19 -3.22 -6.41 -1.17
C ILE A 19 -2.36 -7.51 -0.53
N LYS A 20 -2.78 -7.98 0.64
CA LYS A 20 -2.18 -9.10 1.37
C LYS A 20 -3.27 -10.04 1.88
N SER A 21 -2.87 -11.30 2.07
CA SER A 21 -3.66 -12.33 2.75
C SER A 21 -2.76 -13.05 3.75
N VAL A 22 -2.48 -12.38 4.87
CA VAL A 22 -1.52 -12.85 5.89
C VAL A 22 -2.15 -12.82 7.27
N LYS A 23 -1.66 -13.66 8.20
CA LYS A 23 -2.21 -13.72 9.57
C LYS A 23 -2.17 -12.36 10.27
N HIS A 24 -1.04 -11.65 10.17
CA HIS A 24 -0.87 -10.29 10.68
C HIS A 24 -0.04 -9.45 9.71
N LEU A 25 -0.34 -8.16 9.62
CA LEU A 25 0.50 -7.23 8.88
C LEU A 25 1.73 -6.85 9.71
N GLU A 26 2.87 -7.37 9.30
CA GLU A 26 4.17 -6.98 9.83
C GLU A 26 4.63 -5.58 9.38
N LYS A 27 5.53 -4.98 10.17
CA LYS A 27 6.16 -3.68 9.87
C LYS A 27 6.78 -3.62 8.48
N VAL A 28 7.30 -4.73 7.97
CA VAL A 28 7.88 -4.81 6.63
C VAL A 28 6.86 -4.52 5.53
N HIS A 29 5.61 -4.99 5.65
CA HIS A 29 4.56 -4.73 4.66
C HIS A 29 4.25 -3.23 4.55
N HIS A 30 4.21 -2.53 5.69
CA HIS A 30 4.03 -1.08 5.70
C HIS A 30 5.22 -0.34 5.08
N LYS A 31 6.46 -0.79 5.37
CA LYS A 31 7.67 -0.19 4.79
C LYS A 31 7.71 -0.34 3.27
N THR A 32 7.29 -1.49 2.73
CA THR A 32 7.20 -1.70 1.28
C THR A 32 6.30 -0.66 0.62
N VAL A 33 5.10 -0.45 1.17
CA VAL A 33 4.16 0.56 0.65
C VAL A 33 4.75 1.96 0.68
N LEU A 34 5.42 2.34 1.77
CA LEU A 34 6.07 3.65 1.87
C LEU A 34 7.22 3.81 0.87
N THR A 35 8.03 2.78 0.68
CA THR A 35 9.06 2.77 -0.38
C THR A 35 8.43 2.98 -1.74
N TYR A 36 7.30 2.36 -2.02
CA TYR A 36 6.61 2.53 -3.29
C TYR A 36 6.04 3.93 -3.50
N LEU A 37 5.43 4.53 -2.47
CA LEU A 37 5.01 5.92 -2.52
C LEU A 37 6.20 6.85 -2.82
N LYS A 38 7.36 6.61 -2.18
CA LYS A 38 8.57 7.41 -2.39
C LYS A 38 9.11 7.30 -3.82
N LEU A 39 9.20 6.08 -4.35
CA LEU A 39 9.77 5.83 -5.69
C LEU A 39 8.84 6.25 -6.82
N SER A 40 7.52 6.15 -6.62
CA SER A 40 6.51 6.53 -7.63
C SER A 40 6.13 8.01 -7.61
N GLY A 41 6.45 8.74 -6.54
CA GLY A 41 5.97 10.11 -6.32
C GLY A 41 4.49 10.20 -5.93
N ILE A 42 3.79 9.06 -5.80
CA ILE A 42 2.40 8.98 -5.34
C ILE A 42 2.36 9.32 -3.83
N LYS A 43 1.35 10.08 -3.41
CA LYS A 43 1.21 10.50 -2.00
C LYS A 43 0.29 9.61 -1.17
N LEU A 44 -0.59 8.83 -1.80
CA LEU A 44 -1.62 8.06 -1.12
C LEU A 44 -1.54 6.56 -1.49
N ALA A 45 -1.58 5.72 -0.47
CA ALA A 45 -1.79 4.28 -0.64
C ALA A 45 -2.85 3.71 0.29
N ILE A 46 -3.47 2.63 -0.15
CA ILE A 46 -4.30 1.74 0.66
C ILE A 46 -3.63 0.36 0.71
N LEU A 47 -3.24 -0.07 1.91
CA LEU A 47 -2.79 -1.42 2.19
C LEU A 47 -3.96 -2.22 2.76
N VAL A 48 -4.32 -3.33 2.12
CA VAL A 48 -5.45 -4.19 2.50
C VAL A 48 -4.95 -5.55 2.93
N ASN A 49 -5.28 -5.99 4.15
CA ASN A 49 -5.19 -7.40 4.54
C ASN A 49 -6.57 -8.06 4.50
N PHE A 50 -6.78 -9.03 3.59
CA PHE A 50 -8.06 -9.73 3.46
C PHE A 50 -8.23 -10.86 4.48
N ASN A 51 -7.16 -11.26 5.17
CA ASN A 51 -7.22 -12.32 6.17
C ASN A 51 -7.61 -11.76 7.55
N VAL A 52 -8.79 -11.15 7.61
CA VAL A 52 -9.43 -10.53 8.78
C VAL A 52 -10.92 -10.87 8.79
N HIS A 53 -11.58 -10.80 9.95
CA HIS A 53 -13.01 -11.09 10.03
C HIS A 53 -13.87 -10.02 9.35
N LEU A 54 -13.53 -8.74 9.55
CA LEU A 54 -14.20 -7.60 8.92
C LEU A 54 -13.21 -6.81 8.08
N ILE A 55 -13.55 -6.53 6.82
CA ILE A 55 -12.57 -5.92 5.90
C ILE A 55 -12.05 -4.56 6.37
N LYS A 56 -12.89 -3.80 7.11
CA LYS A 56 -12.51 -2.51 7.70
C LYS A 56 -11.31 -2.60 8.65
N GLU A 57 -11.06 -3.77 9.25
CA GLU A 57 -9.94 -4.01 10.17
C GLU A 57 -8.63 -4.24 9.43
N GLY A 58 -8.71 -4.67 8.16
CA GLY A 58 -7.57 -4.90 7.29
C GLY A 58 -7.20 -3.70 6.42
N LEU A 59 -7.99 -2.62 6.44
CA LEU A 59 -7.76 -1.42 5.64
C LEU A 59 -6.83 -0.44 6.35
N HIS A 60 -5.67 -0.17 5.75
CA HIS A 60 -4.70 0.79 6.26
C HIS A 60 -4.38 1.85 5.22
N ARG A 61 -4.78 3.10 5.53
CA ARG A 61 -4.37 4.27 4.74
C ARG A 61 -2.92 4.65 5.06
N LYS A 62 -2.12 4.89 4.03
CA LYS A 62 -0.75 5.40 4.13
C LYS A 62 -0.59 6.67 3.31
N ILE A 63 0.07 7.65 3.89
CA ILE A 63 0.30 8.96 3.29
C ILE A 63 1.81 9.23 3.32
N MET A 64 2.36 9.69 2.20
CA MET A 64 3.73 10.17 2.10
C MET A 64 3.73 11.71 2.12
N GLY A 65 4.21 12.31 3.22
CA GLY A 65 4.18 13.76 3.46
C GLY A 65 2.82 14.27 3.94
N GLU A 66 2.57 15.58 3.81
CA GLU A 66 1.26 16.19 4.07
C GLU A 66 0.41 16.23 2.78
N LEU A 67 -0.89 15.94 2.90
CA LEU A 67 -1.86 16.26 1.85
C LEU A 67 -2.21 17.75 1.99
N LEU A 68 -1.86 18.55 0.98
CA LEU A 68 -2.40 19.89 0.78
C LEU A 68 -3.84 19.80 0.27
#